data_AF-A0A099VW36-F1
#
_entry.id   AF-A0A099VW36-F1
#
_cell.length_a   1.000
_cell.length_b   1.000
_cell.length_c   1.000
_cell.angle_alpha   90.00
_cell.angle_beta   90.00
_cell.angle_gamma   90.00
#
_symmetry.space_group_name_H-M   'P 1'
#
loop_
_entity.id
_entity.type
_entity.pdbx_description
1 polymer ?
#
loop_
_entity_poly.entity_id
_entity_poly.type
_entity_poly.pdbx_seq_one_letter_code
_entity_poly.pdbx_strand_id
1 'polypeptide(L)'
;MAIGDNIRKFRKLKGMTQKELGFALGFDKKTADIRIAQYESGTRTPKEDMINDLSNILDVSPNAITTPNIDSYIGLMHTLFSIEDTYGLKIIDGEDGIALQLDKNSSSFHSLLDSFLSWQQESEKFKNEEISLEEYNHWRFNYPKVEAERTKSKLDKSK
;
A
#
# COMPACT_ATOMS: atom_id res chain seq x y z
N MET A 1 -7.87 7.59 -3.50
CA MET A 1 -6.77 8.50 -3.16
C MET A 1 -5.93 8.59 -4.40
N ALA A 2 -5.70 9.80 -4.90
CA ALA A 2 -4.74 9.98 -5.98
C ALA A 2 -3.30 9.78 -5.45
N ILE A 3 -2.36 9.57 -6.36
CA ILE A 3 -0.93 9.47 -6.03
C ILE A 3 -0.43 10.64 -5.15
N GLY A 4 -0.94 11.85 -5.39
CA GLY A 4 -0.61 13.04 -4.59
C GLY A 4 -1.06 12.94 -3.13
N ASP A 5 -2.25 12.35 -2.89
CA ASP A 5 -2.76 12.13 -1.54
C ASP A 5 -1.91 11.10 -0.78
N ASN A 6 -1.45 10.06 -1.46
CA ASN A 6 -0.55 9.06 -0.87
C ASN A 6 0.80 9.68 -0.51
N ILE A 7 1.41 10.48 -1.40
CA ILE A 7 2.66 11.20 -1.12
C ILE A 7 2.48 12.08 0.13
N ARG A 8 1.40 12.86 0.17
CA ARG A 8 1.08 13.74 1.30
C ARG A 8 0.89 12.96 2.60
N LYS A 9 0.15 11.84 2.53
CA LYS A 9 -0.09 10.94 3.67
C LYS A 9 1.23 10.43 4.24
N PHE A 10 2.08 9.83 3.41
CA PHE A 10 3.34 9.23 3.89
C PHE A 10 4.34 10.28 4.35
N ARG A 11 4.41 11.43 3.67
CA ARG A 11 5.25 12.55 4.14
C ARG A 11 4.85 12.98 5.55
N LYS A 12 3.54 13.15 5.80
CA LYS A 12 3.03 13.52 7.13
C LYS A 12 3.30 12.44 8.17
N LEU A 13 3.19 11.16 7.80
CA LEU A 13 3.53 10.04 8.70
C LEU A 13 5.01 10.03 9.08
N LYS A 14 5.92 10.44 8.18
CA LYS A 14 7.35 10.64 8.47
C LYS A 14 7.66 11.96 9.19
N GLY A 15 6.65 12.77 9.52
CA GLY A 15 6.83 14.05 10.21
C GLY A 15 7.53 15.14 9.37
N MET A 16 7.62 14.97 8.05
CA MET A 16 8.36 15.87 7.17
C MET A 16 7.48 17.02 6.65
N THR A 17 8.06 18.19 6.52
CA THR A 17 7.52 19.31 5.72
C THR A 17 7.74 19.06 4.22
N GLN A 18 6.99 19.76 3.36
CA GLN A 18 7.20 19.67 1.90
C GLN A 18 8.63 20.08 1.51
N LYS A 19 9.19 21.07 2.22
CA LYS A 19 10.56 21.54 2.00
C LYS A 19 11.60 20.49 2.36
N GLU A 20 11.46 19.82 3.50
CA GLU A 20 12.36 18.75 3.93
C GLU A 20 12.31 17.55 2.98
N LEU A 21 11.12 17.14 2.55
CA LEU A 21 10.99 16.07 1.54
C LEU A 21 11.66 16.46 0.22
N GLY A 22 11.43 17.69 -0.25
CA GLY A 22 12.08 18.19 -1.46
C GLY A 22 13.60 18.24 -1.34
N PHE A 23 14.15 18.57 -0.16
CA PHE A 23 15.60 18.53 0.07
C PHE A 23 16.15 17.11 0.10
N ALA A 24 15.44 16.17 0.72
CA ALA A 24 15.81 14.76 0.71
C ALA A 24 15.84 14.18 -0.73
N LEU A 25 14.97 14.68 -1.61
CA LEU A 25 14.95 14.38 -3.05
C LEU A 25 15.99 15.16 -3.88
N GLY A 26 16.87 15.95 -3.24
CA GLY A 26 17.91 16.72 -3.92
C GLY A 26 17.39 17.93 -4.71
N PHE A 27 16.19 18.44 -4.44
CA PHE A 27 15.67 19.63 -5.12
C PHE A 27 16.35 20.90 -4.63
N ASP A 28 16.43 21.90 -5.51
CA ASP A 28 17.00 23.20 -5.19
C ASP A 28 16.27 23.87 -4.01
N LYS A 29 17.03 24.55 -3.15
CA LYS A 29 16.53 25.15 -1.91
C LYS A 29 15.35 26.10 -2.10
N LYS A 30 15.26 26.76 -3.25
CA LYS A 30 14.24 27.76 -3.57
C LYS A 30 12.96 27.15 -4.14
N THR A 31 12.99 25.90 -4.59
CA THR A 31 11.86 25.26 -5.32
C THR A 31 11.42 23.92 -4.75
N ALA A 32 12.12 23.43 -3.71
CA ALA A 32 11.87 22.12 -3.11
C ALA A 32 10.43 21.93 -2.65
N ASP A 33 9.89 22.87 -1.88
CA ASP A 33 8.52 22.87 -1.39
C ASP A 33 7.50 22.98 -2.52
N ILE A 34 7.73 23.88 -3.50
CA ILE A 34 6.85 24.08 -4.65
C ILE A 34 6.70 22.79 -5.46
N ARG A 35 7.80 22.09 -5.73
CA ARG A 35 7.77 20.83 -6.51
C ARG A 35 7.02 19.72 -5.76
N ILE A 36 7.21 19.60 -4.44
CA ILE A 36 6.45 18.64 -3.64
C ILE A 36 4.97 19.01 -3.61
N ALA A 37 4.64 20.28 -3.45
CA ALA A 37 3.26 20.76 -3.46
C ALA A 37 2.55 20.41 -4.79
N GLN A 38 3.25 20.54 -5.92
CA GLN A 38 2.73 20.14 -7.23
C GLN A 38 2.45 18.63 -7.34
N TYR A 39 3.28 17.79 -6.73
CA TYR A 39 3.03 16.35 -6.67
C TYR A 39 1.83 16.04 -5.76
N GLU A 40 1.76 16.65 -4.58
CA GLU A 40 0.68 16.42 -3.62
C GLU A 40 -0.67 16.95 -4.09
N SER A 41 -0.70 18.03 -4.88
CA SER A 41 -1.92 18.56 -5.48
C SER A 41 -2.36 17.80 -6.73
N GLY A 42 -1.53 16.88 -7.24
CA GLY A 42 -1.76 16.22 -8.53
C GLY A 42 -1.55 17.11 -9.76
N THR A 43 -1.08 18.35 -9.59
CA THR A 43 -0.73 19.25 -10.71
C THR A 43 0.39 18.65 -11.56
N ARG A 44 1.25 17.83 -10.94
CA ARG A 44 2.29 17.06 -11.62
C ARG A 44 2.25 15.62 -11.13
N THR A 45 2.37 14.67 -12.06
CA THR A 45 2.52 13.26 -11.72
C THR A 45 4.02 12.91 -11.68
N PRO A 46 4.55 12.32 -10.59
CA PRO A 46 5.92 11.85 -10.56
C PRO A 46 6.11 10.69 -11.54
N LYS A 47 7.29 10.64 -12.18
CA LYS A 47 7.71 9.49 -12.99
C LYS A 47 8.23 8.36 -12.10
N GLU A 48 8.43 7.19 -12.68
CA GLU A 48 8.89 5.98 -11.97
C GLU A 48 10.14 6.20 -11.10
N ASP A 49 11.19 6.81 -11.65
CA ASP A 49 12.41 7.12 -10.86
C ASP A 49 12.09 7.96 -9.61
N MET A 50 11.23 8.97 -9.77
CA MET A 50 10.81 9.82 -8.66
C MET A 50 9.92 9.07 -7.66
N ILE A 51 9.10 8.12 -8.12
CA ILE A 51 8.31 7.26 -7.24
C ILE A 51 9.25 6.38 -6.40
N ASN A 52 10.31 5.84 -7.00
CA ASN A 52 11.32 5.04 -6.30
C ASN A 52 12.11 5.88 -5.29
N ASP A 53 12.50 7.10 -5.64
CA ASP A 53 13.18 8.00 -4.70
C ASP A 53 12.26 8.37 -3.53
N LEU A 54 11.00 8.69 -3.81
CA LEU A 54 9.98 8.95 -2.81
C LEU A 54 9.76 7.73 -1.91
N SER A 55 9.63 6.54 -2.47
CA SER A 55 9.41 5.30 -1.72
C SER A 55 10.57 5.00 -0.77
N ASN A 56 11.81 5.28 -1.21
CA ASN A 56 13.00 5.10 -0.39
C ASN A 56 13.05 6.09 0.79
N ILE A 57 12.79 7.37 0.55
CA ILE A 57 12.80 8.40 1.61
C ILE A 57 11.63 8.20 2.58
N LEU A 58 10.47 7.84 2.05
CA LEU A 58 9.25 7.64 2.84
C LEU A 58 9.18 6.24 3.46
N ASP A 59 10.12 5.35 3.11
CA ASP A 59 10.26 3.99 3.64
C ASP A 59 8.95 3.20 3.57
N VAL A 60 8.43 3.16 2.34
CA VAL A 60 7.24 2.44 1.93
C VAL A 60 7.48 1.78 0.58
N SER A 61 6.64 0.83 0.20
CA SER A 61 6.63 0.26 -1.15
C SER A 61 6.21 1.31 -2.20
N PRO A 62 6.82 1.34 -3.40
CA PRO A 62 6.32 2.12 -4.55
C PRO A 62 4.83 1.87 -4.83
N ASN A 63 4.36 0.64 -4.61
CA ASN A 63 2.96 0.26 -4.79
C ASN A 63 2.02 0.89 -3.76
N ALA A 64 2.53 1.24 -2.57
CA ALA A 64 1.76 1.98 -1.57
C ALA A 64 1.53 3.43 -2.00
N ILE A 65 2.43 3.99 -2.82
CA ILE A 65 2.31 5.34 -3.39
C ILE A 65 1.37 5.35 -4.60
N THR A 66 1.46 4.31 -5.44
CA THR A 66 0.77 4.22 -6.74
C THR A 66 -0.57 3.48 -6.69
N THR A 67 -1.21 3.38 -5.52
CA THR A 67 -2.48 2.67 -5.37
C THR A 67 -3.57 3.21 -6.32
N PRO A 68 -4.47 2.35 -6.82
CA PRO A 68 -5.56 2.78 -7.69
C PRO A 68 -6.40 3.90 -7.05
N ASN A 69 -6.82 4.86 -7.87
CA ASN A 69 -7.66 5.94 -7.38
C ASN A 69 -9.10 5.46 -7.14
N ILE A 70 -9.44 5.29 -5.86
CA ILE A 70 -10.77 4.88 -5.38
C ILE A 70 -11.53 6.00 -4.64
N ASP A 71 -11.29 7.29 -4.94
CA ASP A 71 -11.91 8.43 -4.23
C ASP A 71 -13.41 8.63 -4.48
N SER A 72 -13.98 7.93 -5.46
CA SER A 72 -15.44 7.90 -5.66
C SER A 72 -15.98 6.50 -5.48
N TYR A 73 -17.21 6.39 -4.98
CA TYR A 73 -17.91 5.10 -4.89
C TYR A 73 -17.95 4.38 -6.25
N ILE A 74 -18.12 5.12 -7.35
CA ILE A 74 -18.09 4.55 -8.71
C ILE A 74 -16.71 3.99 -9.04
N GLY A 75 -15.62 4.73 -8.77
CA GLY A 75 -14.25 4.25 -8.99
C GLY A 75 -13.88 3.05 -8.13
N LEU A 76 -14.36 3.02 -6.88
CA LEU A 76 -14.24 1.85 -6.01
C LEU A 76 -14.94 0.63 -6.64
N MET A 77 -16.19 0.77 -7.09
CA MET A 77 -16.92 -0.35 -7.70
C MET A 77 -16.23 -0.88 -8.97
N HIS A 78 -15.76 0.00 -9.85
CA HIS A 78 -15.00 -0.44 -11.03
C HIS A 78 -13.68 -1.15 -10.68
N THR A 79 -13.05 -0.74 -9.57
CA THR A 79 -11.85 -1.43 -9.05
C THR A 79 -12.22 -2.83 -8.57
N LEU A 80 -13.33 -2.98 -7.83
CA LEU A 80 -13.82 -4.29 -7.37
C LEU A 80 -14.19 -5.21 -8.53
N PHE A 81 -14.87 -4.69 -9.57
CA PHE A 81 -15.17 -5.47 -10.78
C PHE A 81 -13.89 -5.94 -11.49
N SER A 82 -12.89 -5.07 -11.60
CA SER A 82 -11.60 -5.45 -12.19
C SER A 82 -10.89 -6.54 -11.38
N ILE A 83 -11.04 -6.52 -10.05
CA ILE A 83 -10.50 -7.55 -9.15
C ILE A 83 -11.26 -8.88 -9.33
N GLU A 84 -12.58 -8.86 -9.49
CA GLU A 84 -13.36 -10.05 -9.84
C GLU A 84 -12.89 -10.66 -11.17
N ASP A 85 -12.82 -9.84 -12.23
CA ASP A 85 -12.44 -10.30 -13.57
C ASP A 85 -11.00 -10.83 -13.65
N THR A 86 -10.06 -10.16 -12.96
CA THR A 86 -8.62 -10.47 -13.06
C THR A 86 -8.20 -11.58 -12.11
N TYR A 87 -8.75 -11.58 -10.90
CA TYR A 87 -8.26 -12.41 -9.79
C TYR A 87 -9.28 -13.44 -9.31
N GLY A 88 -10.53 -13.36 -9.76
CA GLY A 88 -11.60 -14.29 -9.37
C GLY A 88 -12.09 -14.07 -7.92
N LEU A 89 -11.95 -12.86 -7.39
CA LEU A 89 -12.55 -12.51 -6.11
C LEU A 89 -14.07 -12.33 -6.28
N LYS A 90 -14.86 -12.98 -5.44
CA LYS A 90 -16.32 -12.91 -5.51
C LYS A 90 -16.91 -12.29 -4.25
N ILE A 91 -18.04 -11.63 -4.44
CA ILE A 91 -18.92 -11.17 -3.36
C ILE A 91 -19.90 -12.30 -3.02
N ILE A 92 -19.98 -12.67 -1.75
CA ILE A 92 -20.90 -13.70 -1.24
C ILE A 92 -21.64 -13.20 0.00
N ASP A 93 -22.77 -13.85 0.33
CA ASP A 93 -23.41 -13.69 1.63
C ASP A 93 -22.54 -14.33 2.73
N GLY A 94 -22.28 -13.57 3.79
CA GLY A 94 -21.59 -13.99 5.00
C GLY A 94 -22.51 -13.88 6.23
N GLU A 95 -22.02 -14.33 7.39
CA GLU A 95 -22.82 -14.35 8.62
C GLU A 95 -23.28 -12.96 9.08
N ASP A 96 -22.42 -11.94 8.95
CA ASP A 96 -22.66 -10.56 9.41
C ASP A 96 -22.85 -9.56 8.24
N GLY A 97 -23.22 -10.04 7.05
CA GLY A 97 -23.41 -9.19 5.87
C GLY A 97 -22.74 -9.76 4.63
N ILE A 98 -22.00 -8.94 3.90
CA ILE A 98 -21.34 -9.34 2.65
C ILE A 98 -19.87 -9.66 2.90
N ALA A 99 -19.36 -10.76 2.32
CA ALA A 99 -17.96 -11.15 2.40
C ALA A 99 -17.29 -11.24 1.02
N LEU A 100 -15.97 -11.05 1.00
CA LEU A 100 -15.12 -11.32 -0.16
C LEU A 100 -14.58 -12.75 -0.06
N GLN A 101 -14.73 -13.53 -1.12
CA GLN A 101 -14.26 -14.90 -1.20
C GLN A 101 -13.33 -15.11 -2.40
N LEU A 102 -12.23 -15.82 -2.18
CA LEU A 102 -11.37 -16.32 -3.26
C LEU A 102 -12.06 -17.47 -3.98
N ASP A 103 -12.23 -17.36 -5.30
CA ASP A 103 -12.70 -18.48 -6.12
C ASP A 103 -11.61 -19.55 -6.24
N LYS A 104 -11.89 -20.75 -5.74
CA LYS A 104 -10.99 -21.92 -5.82
C LYS A 104 -10.69 -22.35 -7.26
N ASN A 105 -11.53 -21.95 -8.21
CA ASN A 105 -11.34 -22.24 -9.63
C ASN A 105 -10.51 -21.15 -10.34
N SER A 106 -10.19 -20.05 -9.66
CA SER A 106 -9.34 -18.99 -10.21
C SER A 106 -7.90 -19.48 -10.35
N SER A 107 -7.28 -19.18 -11.49
CA SER A 107 -5.84 -19.42 -11.70
C SER A 107 -4.96 -18.65 -10.71
N SER A 108 -5.47 -17.57 -10.14
CA SER A 108 -4.77 -16.76 -9.13
C SER A 108 -4.99 -17.24 -7.69
N PHE A 109 -5.79 -18.30 -7.48
CA PHE A 109 -6.21 -18.73 -6.14
C PHE A 109 -5.04 -18.97 -5.19
N HIS A 110 -4.07 -19.80 -5.59
CA HIS A 110 -2.95 -20.15 -4.71
C HIS A 110 -2.08 -18.93 -4.35
N SER A 111 -1.76 -18.07 -5.31
CA SER A 111 -0.96 -16.86 -5.07
C SER A 111 -1.66 -15.87 -4.15
N LEU A 112 -2.99 -15.75 -4.25
CA LEU A 112 -3.77 -14.87 -3.41
C LEU A 112 -4.08 -15.47 -2.04
N LEU A 113 -4.24 -16.78 -1.94
CA LEU A 113 -4.54 -17.45 -0.68
C LEU A 113 -3.48 -17.13 0.37
N ASP A 114 -2.20 -17.30 0.05
CA ASP A 114 -1.11 -16.98 0.97
C ASP A 114 -1.13 -15.49 1.38
N SER A 115 -1.38 -14.62 0.40
CA SER A 115 -1.46 -13.17 0.63
C SER A 115 -2.61 -12.79 1.56
N PHE A 116 -3.78 -13.41 1.40
CA PHE A 116 -4.97 -13.19 2.21
C PHE A 116 -4.82 -13.78 3.61
N LEU A 117 -4.20 -14.95 3.75
CA LEU A 117 -3.88 -15.54 5.05
C LEU A 117 -2.91 -14.66 5.85
N SER A 118 -1.86 -14.13 5.21
CA SER A 118 -0.97 -13.16 5.85
C SER A 118 -1.72 -11.90 6.29
N TRP A 119 -2.62 -11.37 5.44
CA TRP A 119 -3.42 -10.21 5.80
C TRP A 119 -4.37 -10.49 6.98
N GLN A 120 -5.10 -11.61 6.94
CA GLN A 120 -5.97 -12.04 8.03
C GLN A 120 -5.20 -12.12 9.34
N GLN A 121 -4.04 -12.80 9.34
CA GLN A 121 -3.22 -12.97 10.52
C GLN A 121 -2.78 -11.62 11.13
N GLU A 122 -2.26 -10.69 10.33
CA GLU A 122 -1.84 -9.38 10.84
C GLU A 122 -3.03 -8.53 11.31
N SER A 123 -4.18 -8.65 10.65
CA SER A 123 -5.41 -7.97 11.07
C SER A 123 -5.95 -8.52 12.40
N GLU A 124 -5.85 -9.83 12.63
CA GLU A 124 -6.25 -10.46 13.90
C GLU A 124 -5.32 -10.04 15.04
N LYS A 125 -4.00 -10.05 14.82
CA LYS A 125 -3.03 -9.51 15.80
C LYS A 125 -3.35 -8.07 16.19
N PHE A 126 -3.65 -7.22 15.21
CA PHE A 126 -4.01 -5.83 15.48
C PHE A 126 -5.33 -5.72 16.27
N LYS A 127 -6.35 -6.50 15.88
CA LYS A 127 -7.64 -6.56 16.58
C LYS A 127 -7.50 -7.03 18.04
N ASN A 128 -6.59 -7.96 18.29
CA ASN A 128 -6.29 -8.51 19.61
C ASN A 128 -5.28 -7.65 20.40
N GLU A 129 -4.90 -6.47 19.89
CA GLU A 129 -3.92 -5.57 20.50
C GLU A 129 -2.51 -6.19 20.69
N GLU A 130 -2.18 -7.25 19.95
CA GLU A 130 -0.86 -7.89 19.95
C GLU A 130 0.19 -7.04 19.20
N ILE A 131 -0.28 -6.21 18.26
CA ILE A 131 0.53 -5.23 17.54
C ILE A 131 -0.18 -3.88 17.54
N SER A 132 0.60 -2.81 17.53
CA SER A 132 0.12 -1.44 17.40
C SER A 132 -0.39 -1.13 15.99
N LEU A 133 -1.14 -0.03 15.85
CA LEU A 133 -1.53 0.49 14.54
C LEU A 133 -0.32 0.85 13.68
N GLU A 134 0.78 1.28 14.32
CA GLU A 134 2.03 1.64 13.66
C GLU A 134 2.71 0.41 13.06
N GLU A 135 2.79 -0.69 13.80
CA GLU A 135 3.32 -1.97 13.30
C GLU A 135 2.44 -2.56 12.19
N TYR A 136 1.12 -2.53 12.34
CA TYR A 136 0.20 -2.99 11.30
C TYR A 136 0.31 -2.14 10.03
N ASN A 137 0.44 -0.83 10.17
CA ASN A 137 0.69 0.09 9.06
C ASN A 137 2.04 -0.17 8.39
N HIS A 138 3.09 -0.39 9.18
CA HIS A 138 4.41 -0.68 8.65
C HIS A 138 4.38 -1.93 7.76
N TRP A 139 3.71 -2.99 8.20
CA TRP A 139 3.47 -4.18 7.39
C TRP A 139 2.71 -3.86 6.09
N ARG A 140 1.56 -3.17 6.17
CA ARG A 140 0.73 -2.83 5.00
C ARG A 140 1.49 -1.98 3.98
N PHE A 141 2.24 -0.98 4.44
CA PHE A 141 2.92 -0.04 3.55
C PHE A 141 4.18 -0.62 2.93
N ASN A 142 4.75 -1.68 3.51
CA ASN A 142 5.94 -2.36 3.01
C ASN A 142 5.66 -3.74 2.41
N TYR A 143 4.39 -4.15 2.27
CA TYR A 143 4.05 -5.41 1.62
C TYR A 143 4.56 -5.45 0.15
N PRO A 144 5.16 -6.56 -0.33
CA PRO A 144 5.37 -7.85 0.36
C PRO A 144 6.74 -8.01 1.05
N LYS A 145 7.56 -6.96 1.14
CA LYS A 145 8.95 -7.02 1.64
C LYS A 145 9.05 -7.69 3.02
N VAL A 146 8.19 -7.27 3.96
CA VAL A 146 8.16 -7.82 5.32
C VAL A 146 7.86 -9.32 5.33
N GLU A 147 6.96 -9.79 4.46
CA GLU A 147 6.62 -11.21 4.34
C GLU A 147 7.77 -12.03 3.75
N ALA A 148 8.47 -11.49 2.76
CA ALA A 148 9.64 -12.12 2.17
C ALA A 148 10.77 -12.30 3.19
N GLU A 149 11.03 -11.27 4.02
CA GLU A 149 12.03 -11.31 5.09
C GLU A 149 11.68 -12.34 6.18
N ARG A 150 10.40 -12.40 6.58
CA ARG A 150 9.90 -13.41 7.53
C ARG A 150 10.07 -14.83 7.00
N THR A 151 9.77 -15.05 5.72
CA THR A 151 9.91 -16.35 5.06
C THR A 151 11.37 -16.80 5.01
N LYS A 152 12.28 -15.92 4.59
CA LYS A 152 13.72 -16.18 4.58
C LYS A 152 14.25 -16.53 5.97
N SER A 153 13.85 -15.76 6.99
CA SER A 153 14.27 -15.98 8.38
C SER A 153 13.79 -17.32 8.95
N LYS A 154 12.62 -17.82 8.54
CA LYS A 154 12.12 -19.15 8.93
C LYS A 154 12.93 -20.28 8.28
N LEU A 155 13.28 -20.13 6.99
CA LEU A 155 14.10 -21.10 6.26
C LEU A 155 15.51 -21.21 6.85
N ASP A 156 16.11 -20.09 7.21
CA ASP A 156 17.46 -20.07 7.81
C ASP A 156 17.51 -20.69 9.22
N LYS A 157 16.42 -20.62 9.99
CA LYS A 157 16.29 -21.29 11.30
C LYS A 157 16.01 -22.80 11.22
N SER A 158 15.65 -23.30 10.03
CA SER A 158 15.33 -24.71 9.78
C SER A 158 16.52 -25.51 9.23
N LYS A 159 17.69 -24.88 9.06
CA LYS A 159 18.97 -25.49 8.66
C LYS A 159 19.88 -25.65 9.86
#